data_AF-A0A329SHT2-F1
#
_entry.id   AF-A0A329SHT2-F1
#
_cell.length_a   1.000
_cell.length_b   1.000
_cell.length_c   1.000
_cell.angle_alpha   90.00
_cell.angle_beta   90.00
_cell.angle_gamma   90.00
#
_symmetry.space_group_name_H-M   'P 1'
#
loop_
_entity.id
_entity.type
_entity.pdbx_description
1 polymer ?
#
loop_
_entity_poly.entity_id
_entity_poly.type
_entity_poly.pdbx_seq_one_letter_code
_entity_poly.pdbx_strand_id
1 'polypeptide(L)'
;MMLFVALAAVAAVQAESSTNTTVKYIDYTSLKKFTRARSAKQSSTAGSHEQQQQQQQQESSTAGSHEQQQQQQQESSMTGSQEQQEEIETPPFAQPEPVTISEKAAVKFKPQLHVTNGCHPYPAVNEAGETGAGLKTKGAPSAKCKGSGWGSQVYGRSTWVQGVWAIMYSWYFPKDSPSSGLGHRHDWEHVIVWIDNPSVENPKILAVTPSAHDGYSKEVPPKADCVDGTSVKVNYESQWPVNHALGSTSKGGDFQDLIMWDQLSENARRAMNGVGWGKANTPFNDGNFKPKLEKAWPFK
;
A
#
# COMPACT_ATOMS: atom_id res chain seq x y z
N MET A 1 12.82 0.29 -78.34
CA MET A 1 11.36 0.22 -78.51
C MET A 1 10.80 -0.53 -77.31
N MET A 2 10.06 0.20 -76.46
CA MET A 2 9.13 -0.23 -75.38
C MET A 2 9.58 -1.34 -74.40
N LEU A 3 9.86 -1.00 -73.14
CA LEU A 3 8.91 -0.98 -71.99
C LEU A 3 8.41 -2.38 -71.60
N PHE A 4 8.72 -2.84 -70.38
CA PHE A 4 7.72 -3.33 -69.41
C PHE A 4 8.39 -3.49 -68.03
N VAL A 5 8.01 -2.59 -67.13
CA VAL A 5 8.26 -2.63 -65.68
C VAL A 5 7.18 -3.53 -65.08
N ALA A 6 7.55 -4.58 -64.35
CA ALA A 6 6.62 -5.33 -63.50
C ALA A 6 6.89 -4.97 -62.05
N LEU A 7 6.10 -4.03 -61.52
CA LEU A 7 6.01 -3.71 -60.10
C LEU A 7 5.03 -4.69 -59.45
N ALA A 8 5.51 -5.59 -58.59
CA ALA A 8 4.63 -6.43 -57.78
C ALA A 8 4.27 -5.67 -56.49
N ALA A 9 3.04 -5.17 -56.43
CA ALA A 9 2.47 -4.60 -55.21
C ALA A 9 1.98 -5.74 -54.30
N VAL A 10 2.55 -5.86 -53.10
CA VAL A 10 2.03 -6.72 -52.04
C VAL A 10 1.04 -5.89 -51.24
N ALA A 11 -0.26 -6.10 -51.47
CA ALA A 11 -1.32 -5.54 -50.64
C ALA A 11 -1.45 -6.38 -49.36
N ALA A 12 -1.10 -5.81 -48.22
CA ALA A 12 -1.43 -6.36 -46.92
C ALA A 12 -2.91 -6.09 -46.64
N VAL A 13 -3.70 -7.15 -46.48
CA VAL A 13 -5.10 -7.08 -46.05
C VAL A 13 -5.10 -6.85 -44.53
N GLN A 14 -5.45 -5.64 -44.09
CA GLN A 14 -5.82 -5.38 -42.70
C GLN A 14 -7.24 -5.91 -42.46
N ALA A 15 -7.36 -6.99 -41.70
CA ALA A 15 -8.61 -7.40 -41.11
C ALA A 15 -8.81 -6.63 -39.79
N GLU A 16 -9.66 -5.61 -39.81
CA GLU A 16 -10.15 -4.96 -38.60
C GLU A 16 -11.19 -5.87 -37.93
N SER A 17 -10.84 -6.44 -36.79
CA SER A 17 -11.78 -7.11 -35.89
C SER A 17 -12.41 -6.07 -34.96
N SER A 18 -13.58 -5.56 -35.31
CA SER A 18 -14.41 -4.76 -34.41
C SER A 18 -15.10 -5.66 -33.39
N THR A 19 -14.59 -5.73 -32.15
CA THR A 19 -15.31 -6.36 -31.04
C THR A 19 -16.24 -5.34 -30.38
N ASN A 20 -17.55 -5.55 -30.56
CA ASN A 20 -18.62 -4.73 -30.01
C ASN A 20 -18.83 -5.09 -28.53
N THR A 21 -18.15 -4.37 -27.62
CA THR A 21 -18.35 -4.56 -26.17
C THR A 21 -19.57 -3.77 -25.72
N THR A 22 -20.68 -4.48 -25.48
CA THR A 22 -21.88 -3.88 -24.88
C THR A 22 -21.59 -3.52 -23.41
N VAL A 23 -21.38 -2.24 -23.13
CA VAL A 23 -21.28 -1.72 -21.77
C VAL A 23 -22.68 -1.74 -21.13
N LYS A 24 -22.92 -2.65 -20.18
CA LYS A 24 -24.09 -2.57 -19.31
C LYS A 24 -23.82 -1.55 -18.21
N TYR A 25 -24.42 -0.37 -18.32
CA TYR A 25 -24.50 0.59 -17.23
C TYR A 25 -25.35 0.00 -16.09
N ILE A 26 -24.79 -0.08 -14.89
CA ILE A 26 -25.57 -0.35 -13.67
C ILE A 26 -26.01 0.99 -13.11
N ASP A 27 -27.32 1.17 -12.95
CA ASP A 27 -27.95 2.36 -12.37
C ASP A 27 -27.83 2.31 -10.84
N TYR A 28 -27.12 3.29 -10.27
CA TYR A 28 -26.85 3.40 -8.82
C TYR A 28 -27.81 4.33 -8.07
N THR A 29 -28.96 4.69 -8.66
CA THR A 29 -29.99 5.49 -7.97
C THR A 29 -30.54 4.85 -6.69
N SER A 30 -30.29 3.56 -6.44
CA SER A 30 -30.69 2.83 -5.24
C SER A 30 -29.76 2.98 -4.03
N LEU A 31 -28.55 3.55 -4.19
CA LEU A 31 -27.55 3.66 -3.10
C LEU A 31 -27.79 4.80 -2.09
N LYS A 32 -28.89 5.56 -2.21
CA LYS A 32 -29.20 6.66 -1.26
C LYS A 32 -29.84 6.22 0.07
N LYS A 33 -30.00 4.93 0.35
CA LYS A 33 -30.78 4.46 1.52
C LYS A 33 -29.99 4.22 2.83
N PHE A 34 -28.69 4.48 2.87
CA PHE A 34 -27.92 4.38 4.12
C PHE A 34 -27.15 5.68 4.44
N THR A 35 -27.90 6.77 4.66
CA THR A 35 -27.38 7.93 5.41
C THR A 35 -28.35 8.22 6.55
N ARG A 36 -27.97 7.82 7.78
CA ARG A 36 -28.72 8.20 8.98
C ARG A 36 -28.21 9.56 9.44
N ALA A 37 -29.03 10.59 9.24
CA ALA A 37 -28.77 11.95 9.71
C ALA A 37 -28.84 12.03 11.25
N ARG A 38 -27.99 12.87 11.84
CA ARG A 38 -28.10 13.32 13.25
C ARG A 38 -29.38 14.14 13.42
N SER A 39 -30.27 13.74 14.32
CA SER A 39 -31.36 14.61 14.78
C SER A 39 -30.86 15.57 15.85
N ALA A 40 -31.15 16.86 15.63
CA ALA A 40 -31.05 17.92 16.62
C ALA A 40 -32.43 18.57 16.82
N LYS A 41 -32.72 18.92 18.08
CA LYS A 41 -33.80 19.80 18.60
C LYS A 41 -35.24 19.25 18.44
N GLN A 42 -36.21 19.52 19.32
CA GLN A 42 -36.48 20.76 20.06
C GLN A 42 -37.53 20.53 21.17
N SER A 43 -37.62 21.51 22.07
CA SER A 43 -38.62 21.72 23.11
C SER A 43 -40.08 21.81 22.62
N SER A 44 -41.02 21.37 23.45
CA SER A 44 -42.36 21.98 23.54
C SER A 44 -43.01 21.76 24.91
N THR A 45 -43.46 22.85 25.50
CA THR A 45 -44.33 23.02 26.67
C THR A 45 -45.76 22.55 26.43
N ALA A 46 -46.43 21.98 27.45
CA ALA A 46 -47.70 22.45 28.05
C ALA A 46 -48.39 21.39 28.94
N GLY A 47 -48.91 21.82 30.10
CA GLY A 47 -50.25 21.41 30.57
C GLY A 47 -50.37 20.31 31.63
N SER A 48 -50.34 20.72 32.91
CA SER A 48 -51.17 20.29 34.06
C SER A 48 -52.00 18.99 34.00
N HIS A 49 -51.83 18.11 34.99
CA HIS A 49 -52.90 17.73 35.94
C HIS A 49 -52.31 17.04 37.19
N GLU A 50 -52.83 17.44 38.34
CA GLU A 50 -52.48 17.05 39.71
C GLU A 50 -53.11 15.73 40.17
N GLN A 51 -52.46 15.14 41.20
CA GLN A 51 -52.99 14.30 42.29
C GLN A 51 -53.39 12.84 42.03
N GLN A 52 -52.62 11.89 42.61
CA GLN A 52 -53.02 11.19 43.86
C GLN A 52 -51.90 10.26 44.42
N GLN A 53 -51.48 10.58 45.65
CA GLN A 53 -51.15 9.72 46.82
C GLN A 53 -50.20 8.50 46.63
N GLN A 54 -48.95 8.55 47.11
CA GLN A 54 -48.49 8.22 48.49
C GLN A 54 -49.00 6.89 49.07
N GLN A 55 -48.19 5.83 48.97
CA GLN A 55 -47.68 5.05 50.13
C GLN A 55 -46.90 3.81 49.67
N GLN A 56 -45.62 3.75 50.04
CA GLN A 56 -44.88 2.60 50.59
C GLN A 56 -43.39 2.78 50.29
N GLN A 57 -42.71 3.49 51.20
CA GLN A 57 -41.30 3.28 51.45
C GLN A 57 -41.15 2.10 52.41
N GLN A 58 -40.01 1.42 52.27
CA GLN A 58 -39.44 0.36 53.09
C GLN A 58 -39.96 -1.05 52.80
N GLU A 59 -39.24 -1.75 51.92
CA GLU A 59 -38.60 -3.02 52.29
C GLU A 59 -37.54 -3.45 51.26
N SER A 60 -36.40 -3.91 51.78
CA SER A 60 -35.34 -4.69 51.12
C SER A 60 -34.38 -3.97 50.15
N SER A 61 -33.53 -3.16 50.77
CA SER A 61 -32.16 -2.88 50.35
C SER A 61 -31.31 -4.18 50.30
N THR A 62 -31.46 -5.02 49.27
CA THR A 62 -30.51 -6.13 49.00
C THR A 62 -30.62 -6.75 47.60
N ALA A 63 -31.16 -6.02 46.61
CA ALA A 63 -31.18 -6.47 45.20
C ALA A 63 -30.49 -5.48 44.23
N GLY A 64 -30.40 -4.19 44.59
CA GLY A 64 -29.83 -3.16 43.72
C GLY A 64 -28.30 -3.14 43.61
N SER A 65 -27.57 -3.82 44.52
CA SER A 65 -26.10 -3.86 44.48
C SER A 65 -25.56 -4.87 43.46
N HIS A 66 -26.30 -5.94 43.16
CA HIS A 66 -25.89 -6.96 42.18
C HIS A 66 -26.14 -6.51 40.74
N GLU A 67 -27.25 -5.81 40.46
CA GLU A 67 -27.52 -5.26 39.13
C GLU A 67 -26.60 -4.07 38.79
N GLN A 68 -26.25 -3.23 39.76
CA GLN A 68 -25.29 -2.15 39.56
C GLN A 68 -23.84 -2.66 39.40
N GLN A 69 -23.45 -3.74 40.09
CA GLN A 69 -22.16 -4.40 39.85
C GLN A 69 -22.12 -5.12 38.51
N GLN A 70 -23.21 -5.74 38.05
CA GLN A 70 -23.27 -6.35 36.72
C GLN A 70 -23.27 -5.29 35.61
N GLN A 71 -23.95 -4.15 35.79
CA GLN A 71 -23.87 -3.04 34.85
C GLN A 71 -22.48 -2.39 34.83
N GLN A 72 -21.82 -2.20 35.98
CA GLN A 72 -20.43 -1.72 36.00
C GLN A 72 -19.43 -2.74 35.44
N GLN A 73 -19.67 -4.06 35.60
CA GLN A 73 -18.85 -5.09 34.96
C GLN A 73 -19.12 -5.22 33.45
N GLN A 74 -20.35 -4.99 32.99
CA GLN A 74 -20.68 -4.89 31.55
C GLN A 74 -20.14 -3.59 30.94
N GLU A 75 -20.17 -2.48 31.68
CA GLU A 75 -19.63 -1.19 31.24
C GLU A 75 -18.10 -1.16 31.31
N SER A 76 -17.47 -1.88 32.26
CA SER A 76 -16.02 -2.14 32.26
C SER A 76 -15.60 -3.17 31.20
N SER A 77 -16.49 -4.11 30.84
CA SER A 77 -16.31 -5.03 29.71
C SER A 77 -16.44 -4.33 28.35
N MET A 78 -17.31 -3.31 28.26
CA MET A 78 -17.49 -2.47 27.07
C MET A 78 -16.46 -1.34 26.94
N THR A 79 -15.81 -0.92 28.04
CA THR A 79 -14.71 0.07 28.01
C THR A 79 -13.32 -0.57 28.02
N GLY A 80 -13.18 -1.79 28.52
CA GLY A 80 -11.95 -2.60 28.47
C GLY A 80 -11.61 -3.20 27.10
N SER A 81 -12.43 -2.95 26.08
CA SER A 81 -12.25 -3.42 24.70
C SER A 81 -11.82 -2.31 23.72
N GLN A 82 -11.49 -1.10 24.21
CA GLN A 82 -11.03 0.01 23.36
C GLN A 82 -9.52 0.30 23.40
N GLU A 83 -8.71 -0.58 23.99
CA GLU A 83 -7.43 -0.92 23.38
C GLU A 83 -7.65 -2.18 22.54
N GLN A 84 -8.45 -2.07 21.48
CA GLN A 84 -8.16 -2.90 20.31
C GLN A 84 -6.69 -2.66 20.03
N GLN A 85 -5.86 -3.70 20.20
CA GLN A 85 -4.51 -3.70 19.69
C GLN A 85 -4.67 -3.22 18.24
N GLU A 86 -4.05 -2.08 17.89
CA GLU A 86 -3.94 -1.61 16.51
C GLU A 86 -3.11 -2.67 15.77
N GLU A 87 -3.72 -3.82 15.50
CA GLU A 87 -3.16 -4.93 14.76
C GLU A 87 -3.53 -4.73 13.31
N ILE A 88 -2.53 -4.90 12.45
CA ILE A 88 -2.68 -4.65 11.02
C ILE A 88 -3.10 -5.98 10.40
N GLU A 89 -4.42 -6.15 10.29
CA GLU A 89 -5.04 -7.33 9.69
C GLU A 89 -5.14 -7.14 8.17
N THR A 90 -4.03 -7.29 7.48
CA THR A 90 -4.03 -7.30 6.01
C THR A 90 -3.16 -8.45 5.54
N PRO A 91 -3.76 -9.61 5.17
CA PRO A 91 -3.01 -10.74 4.65
C PRO A 91 -2.24 -10.37 3.37
N PRO A 92 -0.99 -10.86 3.18
CA PRO A 92 -0.23 -10.67 1.97
C PRO A 92 -0.79 -11.48 0.80
N PHE A 93 -0.35 -11.11 -0.40
CA PHE A 93 -0.32 -11.99 -1.57
C PHE A 93 0.91 -12.88 -1.50
N ALA A 94 0.71 -14.19 -1.65
CA ALA A 94 1.81 -15.10 -1.92
C ALA A 94 2.48 -14.70 -3.25
N GLN A 95 3.81 -14.86 -3.33
CA GLN A 95 4.52 -14.62 -4.59
C GLN A 95 4.11 -15.67 -5.64
N PRO A 96 3.48 -15.30 -6.76
CA PRO A 96 3.14 -16.25 -7.81
C PRO A 96 4.39 -16.76 -8.55
N GLU A 97 4.30 -17.94 -9.14
CA GLU A 97 5.33 -18.42 -10.07
C GLU A 97 5.41 -17.49 -11.31
N PRO A 98 6.60 -16.98 -11.69
CA PRO A 98 6.72 -16.00 -12.75
C PRO A 98 6.61 -16.65 -14.15
N VAL A 99 5.71 -16.13 -14.99
CA VAL A 99 5.43 -16.71 -16.31
C VAL A 99 6.04 -15.86 -17.44
N THR A 100 5.71 -14.57 -17.44
CA THR A 100 6.12 -13.60 -18.45
C THR A 100 7.58 -13.16 -18.27
N ILE A 101 8.14 -12.52 -19.30
CA ILE A 101 9.49 -11.94 -19.27
C ILE A 101 9.61 -10.91 -18.13
N SER A 102 8.62 -10.03 -17.98
CA SER A 102 8.61 -8.98 -16.95
C SER A 102 8.55 -9.54 -15.54
N GLU A 103 7.76 -10.60 -15.30
CA GLU A 103 7.66 -11.25 -13.99
C GLU A 103 8.95 -12.00 -13.65
N LYS A 104 9.53 -12.74 -14.60
CA LYS A 104 10.80 -13.45 -14.41
C LYS A 104 11.93 -12.48 -14.10
N ALA A 105 12.01 -11.38 -14.83
CA ALA A 105 12.98 -10.32 -14.53
C ALA A 105 12.74 -9.72 -13.14
N ALA A 106 11.49 -9.43 -12.76
CA ALA A 106 11.19 -8.85 -11.46
C ALA A 106 11.54 -9.77 -10.29
N VAL A 107 11.33 -11.09 -10.42
CA VAL A 107 11.78 -12.07 -9.41
C VAL A 107 13.32 -12.16 -9.37
N LYS A 108 13.99 -12.19 -10.53
CA LYS A 108 15.46 -12.27 -10.64
C LYS A 108 16.18 -11.07 -10.01
N PHE A 109 15.67 -9.87 -10.21
CA PHE A 109 16.26 -8.61 -9.74
C PHE A 109 15.66 -8.11 -8.42
N LYS A 110 14.93 -8.98 -7.70
CA LYS A 110 14.28 -8.62 -6.44
C LYS A 110 15.33 -8.08 -5.45
N PRO A 111 15.11 -6.88 -4.86
CA PRO A 111 16.06 -6.26 -3.95
C PRO A 111 16.03 -6.93 -2.56
N GLN A 112 17.14 -6.83 -1.85
CA GLN A 112 17.18 -7.07 -0.41
C GLN A 112 16.85 -5.77 0.32
N LEU A 113 16.00 -5.83 1.34
CA LEU A 113 15.72 -4.69 2.22
C LEU A 113 16.32 -4.91 3.61
N HIS A 114 17.28 -4.07 3.96
CA HIS A 114 17.82 -3.95 5.31
C HIS A 114 17.08 -2.85 6.06
N VAL A 115 16.38 -3.19 7.15
CA VAL A 115 15.71 -2.22 8.02
C VAL A 115 16.64 -1.84 9.16
N THR A 116 17.27 -0.66 9.10
CA THR A 116 18.16 -0.21 10.18
C THR A 116 17.37 0.21 11.42
N ASN A 117 16.27 0.94 11.22
CA ASN A 117 15.36 1.36 12.28
C ASN A 117 13.94 1.56 11.72
N GLY A 118 12.99 1.86 12.62
CA GLY A 118 11.59 2.06 12.27
C GLY A 118 10.80 0.77 12.09
N CYS A 119 9.80 0.82 11.21
CA CYS A 119 8.93 -0.31 10.92
C CYS A 119 9.55 -1.25 9.90
N HIS A 120 9.18 -2.52 9.99
CA HIS A 120 9.36 -3.50 8.92
C HIS A 120 8.26 -3.32 7.86
N PRO A 121 8.43 -3.85 6.63
CA PRO A 121 7.39 -3.79 5.60
C PRO A 121 6.17 -4.65 5.94
N TYR A 122 4.98 -4.13 5.62
CA TYR A 122 3.68 -4.79 5.81
C TYR A 122 2.92 -4.89 4.49
N PRO A 123 1.98 -5.83 4.36
CA PRO A 123 1.00 -5.79 3.29
C PRO A 123 0.11 -4.55 3.47
N ALA A 124 0.00 -3.75 2.40
CA ALA A 124 -0.84 -2.56 2.39
C ALA A 124 -2.29 -2.87 1.99
N VAL A 125 -2.49 -3.88 1.15
CA VAL A 125 -3.79 -4.29 0.61
C VAL A 125 -3.85 -5.80 0.48
N ASN A 126 -5.04 -6.38 0.66
CA ASN A 126 -5.32 -7.80 0.39
C ASN A 126 -6.07 -8.02 -0.94
N GLU A 127 -6.38 -9.27 -1.26
CA GLU A 127 -7.08 -9.65 -2.50
C GLU A 127 -8.47 -9.02 -2.65
N ALA A 128 -9.18 -8.79 -1.53
CA ALA A 128 -10.49 -8.14 -1.51
C ALA A 128 -10.42 -6.61 -1.72
N GLY A 129 -9.20 -6.03 -1.74
CA GLY A 129 -9.00 -4.57 -1.81
C GLY A 129 -9.12 -3.87 -0.46
N GLU A 130 -9.11 -4.60 0.64
CA GLU A 130 -9.10 -4.03 1.99
C GLU A 130 -7.68 -3.60 2.34
N THR A 131 -7.56 -2.40 2.93
CA THR A 131 -6.27 -1.80 3.28
C THR A 131 -6.11 -1.63 4.77
N GLY A 132 -4.90 -1.82 5.28
CA GLY A 132 -4.58 -1.60 6.68
C GLY A 132 -4.68 -0.12 7.07
N ALA A 133 -5.19 0.16 8.28
CA ALA A 133 -5.35 1.52 8.80
C ALA A 133 -4.01 2.21 9.17
N GLY A 134 -2.87 1.52 9.09
CA GLY A 134 -1.57 2.01 9.54
C GLY A 134 -1.51 2.20 11.07
N LEU A 135 -0.47 2.87 11.57
CA LEU A 135 -0.26 3.13 12.99
C LEU A 135 -0.15 4.62 13.32
N LYS A 136 -0.54 4.98 14.54
CA LYS A 136 -0.24 6.32 15.09
C LYS A 136 1.26 6.48 15.28
N THR A 137 1.75 7.72 15.19
CA THR A 137 3.16 8.07 15.46
C THR A 137 3.54 8.05 16.94
N LYS A 138 2.64 7.66 17.84
CA LYS A 138 2.91 7.56 19.28
C LYS A 138 3.77 6.33 19.59
N GLY A 139 4.63 6.45 20.60
CA GLY A 139 5.50 5.37 21.07
C GLY A 139 6.80 5.30 20.27
N ALA A 140 7.60 4.27 20.51
CA ALA A 140 8.87 4.11 19.81
C ALA A 140 8.67 4.02 18.28
N PRO A 141 9.67 4.44 17.47
CA PRO A 141 9.66 4.35 16.01
C PRO A 141 9.17 3.00 15.46
N SER A 142 9.63 1.90 16.05
CA SER A 142 9.28 0.53 15.62
C SER A 142 8.13 -0.10 16.42
N ALA A 143 7.51 0.63 17.36
CA ALA A 143 6.49 0.05 18.24
C ALA A 143 5.27 -0.41 17.44
N LYS A 144 4.87 -1.68 17.67
CA LYS A 144 3.78 -2.39 16.98
C LYS A 144 3.98 -2.60 15.47
N CYS A 145 5.21 -2.42 14.95
CA CYS A 145 5.50 -2.61 13.53
C CYS A 145 6.83 -3.34 13.23
N LYS A 146 7.31 -4.22 14.13
CA LYS A 146 8.54 -5.02 13.91
C LYS A 146 8.34 -6.28 13.04
N GLY A 147 7.10 -6.61 12.71
CA GLY A 147 6.77 -7.68 11.78
C GLY A 147 5.31 -8.08 11.94
N SER A 148 4.63 -8.35 10.82
CA SER A 148 3.23 -8.80 10.84
C SER A 148 3.16 -10.28 11.19
N GLY A 149 2.12 -10.70 11.91
CA GLY A 149 1.79 -12.12 12.07
C GLY A 149 1.51 -12.83 10.74
N TRP A 150 1.17 -12.07 9.70
CA TRP A 150 0.89 -12.56 8.35
C TRP A 150 2.10 -12.61 7.41
N GLY A 151 3.25 -12.06 7.82
CA GLY A 151 4.43 -11.90 6.97
C GLY A 151 4.54 -10.52 6.31
N SER A 152 5.48 -10.39 5.38
CA SER A 152 5.82 -9.12 4.73
C SER A 152 5.45 -9.11 3.25
N GLN A 153 5.59 -7.96 2.57
CA GLN A 153 5.28 -7.84 1.15
C GLN A 153 6.19 -6.81 0.48
N VAL A 154 6.57 -7.07 -0.77
CA VAL A 154 7.08 -6.07 -1.71
C VAL A 154 6.20 -6.03 -2.96
N TYR A 155 5.91 -4.84 -3.46
CA TYR A 155 5.10 -4.61 -4.65
C TYR A 155 5.99 -4.25 -5.83
N GLY A 156 5.70 -4.78 -7.02
CA GLY A 156 6.50 -4.55 -8.22
C GLY A 156 5.71 -3.95 -9.38
N ARG A 157 6.32 -3.03 -10.15
CA ARG A 157 5.78 -2.61 -11.46
C ARG A 157 6.92 -2.26 -12.41
N SER A 158 6.82 -2.68 -13.66
CA SER A 158 7.91 -2.55 -14.62
C SER A 158 7.46 -2.05 -15.99
N THR A 159 8.37 -1.39 -16.71
CA THR A 159 8.11 -0.84 -18.05
C THR A 159 9.41 -0.40 -18.72
N TRP A 160 9.37 -0.22 -20.04
CA TRP A 160 10.43 0.48 -20.76
C TRP A 160 10.36 1.99 -20.52
N VAL A 161 11.53 2.60 -20.35
CA VAL A 161 11.74 4.05 -20.29
C VAL A 161 12.99 4.38 -21.09
N GLN A 162 12.83 5.13 -22.18
CA GLN A 162 13.97 5.58 -23.01
C GLN A 162 14.94 4.45 -23.42
N GLY A 163 14.41 3.27 -23.75
CA GLY A 163 15.21 2.12 -24.17
C GLY A 163 15.89 1.33 -23.04
N VAL A 164 15.64 1.67 -21.78
CA VAL A 164 16.10 0.93 -20.59
C VAL A 164 14.89 0.35 -19.85
N TRP A 165 15.01 -0.85 -19.31
CA TRP A 165 13.93 -1.50 -18.58
C TRP A 165 13.97 -1.11 -17.10
N ALA A 166 12.90 -0.50 -16.62
CA ALA A 166 12.74 -0.10 -15.23
C ALA A 166 11.89 -1.14 -14.48
N ILE A 167 12.35 -1.54 -13.29
CA ILE A 167 11.56 -2.33 -12.34
C ILE A 167 11.52 -1.55 -11.02
N MET A 168 10.34 -1.02 -10.69
CA MET A 168 10.09 -0.40 -9.40
C MET A 168 9.66 -1.46 -8.40
N TYR A 169 10.33 -1.50 -7.25
CA TYR A 169 9.97 -2.29 -6.08
C TYR A 169 9.59 -1.34 -4.96
N SER A 170 8.44 -1.54 -4.33
CA SER A 170 7.90 -0.65 -3.33
C SER A 170 7.45 -1.39 -2.08
N TRP A 171 7.67 -0.76 -0.94
CA TRP A 171 7.31 -1.26 0.38
C TRP A 171 6.38 -0.28 1.07
N TYR A 172 5.42 -0.84 1.78
CA TYR A 172 4.55 -0.10 2.68
C TYR A 172 5.00 -0.31 4.12
N PHE A 173 5.05 0.79 4.88
CA PHE A 173 5.26 0.73 6.32
C PHE A 173 4.06 1.35 7.04
N PRO A 174 3.63 0.78 8.18
CA PRO A 174 2.43 1.27 8.87
C PRO A 174 2.51 2.71 9.38
N LYS A 175 3.72 3.20 9.65
CA LYS A 175 4.03 4.58 10.03
C LYS A 175 5.49 4.89 9.68
N ASP A 176 5.76 6.16 9.47
CA ASP A 176 7.09 6.75 9.43
C ASP A 176 7.22 7.67 10.65
N SER A 177 8.10 7.31 11.59
CA SER A 177 8.21 8.02 12.86
C SER A 177 9.67 8.05 13.32
N PRO A 178 10.41 9.16 13.12
CA PRO A 178 11.79 9.27 13.58
C PRO A 178 11.89 9.38 15.11
N SER A 179 10.82 9.83 15.77
CA SER A 179 10.66 9.87 17.23
C SER A 179 9.18 9.92 17.61
N SER A 180 8.86 9.57 18.86
CA SER A 180 7.47 9.51 19.35
C SER A 180 6.74 10.84 19.14
N GLY A 181 5.62 10.77 18.44
CA GLY A 181 4.76 11.91 18.09
C GLY A 181 5.17 12.65 16.81
N LEU A 182 6.36 12.38 16.27
CA LEU A 182 6.84 12.95 15.00
C LEU A 182 6.60 11.99 13.83
N GLY A 183 6.61 12.56 12.62
CA GLY A 183 6.42 11.83 11.36
C GLY A 183 4.96 11.75 10.92
N HIS A 184 4.53 10.61 10.40
CA HIS A 184 3.17 10.36 9.95
C HIS A 184 2.75 8.88 10.00
N ARG A 185 1.44 8.68 10.00
CA ARG A 185 0.81 7.39 9.70
C ARG A 185 1.02 7.07 8.21
N HIS A 186 1.24 5.78 7.93
CA HIS A 186 1.60 5.25 6.63
C HIS A 186 2.97 5.71 6.15
N ASP A 187 3.61 4.86 5.38
CA ASP A 187 4.78 5.21 4.58
C ASP A 187 4.82 4.36 3.33
N TRP A 188 5.36 4.94 2.28
CA TRP A 188 5.55 4.29 1.00
C TRP A 188 6.92 4.69 0.45
N GLU A 189 7.80 3.70 0.37
CA GLU A 189 9.12 3.88 -0.22
C GLU A 189 9.29 2.94 -1.42
N HIS A 190 10.22 3.26 -2.31
CA HIS A 190 10.50 2.42 -3.47
C HIS A 190 11.92 2.58 -4.00
N VAL A 191 12.44 1.51 -4.58
CA VAL A 191 13.67 1.51 -5.37
C VAL A 191 13.33 1.19 -6.82
N ILE A 192 14.02 1.83 -7.77
CA ILE A 192 13.96 1.42 -9.18
C ILE A 192 15.29 0.79 -9.55
N VAL A 193 15.23 -0.45 -10.03
CA VAL A 193 16.34 -1.16 -10.65
C VAL A 193 16.22 -0.98 -12.16
N TRP A 194 17.24 -0.40 -12.77
CA TRP A 194 17.31 -0.16 -14.21
C TRP A 194 18.19 -1.23 -14.83
N ILE A 195 17.63 -2.07 -15.69
CA ILE A 195 18.37 -3.11 -16.42
C ILE A 195 18.37 -2.84 -17.92
N ASP A 196 19.35 -3.39 -18.62
CA ASP A 196 19.47 -3.23 -20.08
C ASP A 196 18.26 -3.79 -20.84
N ASN A 197 17.97 -5.08 -20.71
CA ASN A 197 16.87 -5.73 -21.42
C ASN A 197 16.40 -6.99 -20.69
N PRO A 198 15.12 -7.09 -20.26
CA PRO A 198 14.64 -8.25 -19.53
C PRO A 198 14.55 -9.52 -20.38
N SER A 199 14.62 -9.41 -21.71
CA SER A 199 14.46 -10.51 -22.66
C SER A 199 15.77 -11.21 -23.03
N VAL A 200 16.93 -10.72 -22.57
CA VAL A 200 18.21 -11.41 -22.81
C VAL A 200 18.50 -12.43 -21.70
N GLU A 201 19.38 -13.40 -21.99
CA GLU A 201 19.72 -14.48 -21.07
C GLU A 201 20.31 -13.97 -19.74
N ASN A 202 21.18 -12.97 -19.83
CA ASN A 202 21.89 -12.38 -18.70
C ASN A 202 21.73 -10.85 -18.68
N PRO A 203 20.54 -10.32 -18.28
CA PRO A 203 20.34 -8.88 -18.18
C PRO A 203 21.27 -8.29 -17.12
N LYS A 204 21.70 -7.06 -17.34
CA LYS A 204 22.65 -6.34 -16.48
C LYS A 204 21.97 -5.18 -15.78
N ILE A 205 22.24 -5.02 -14.48
CA ILE A 205 21.86 -3.82 -13.75
C ILE A 205 22.73 -2.66 -14.23
N LEU A 206 22.10 -1.64 -14.79
CA LEU A 206 22.73 -0.42 -15.28
C LEU A 206 22.73 0.68 -14.22
N ALA A 207 21.67 0.75 -13.41
CA ALA A 207 21.54 1.75 -12.35
C ALA A 207 20.57 1.30 -11.25
N VAL A 208 20.68 1.94 -10.09
CA VAL A 208 19.71 1.83 -9.00
C VAL A 208 19.35 3.21 -8.48
N THR A 209 18.06 3.44 -8.20
CA THR A 209 17.56 4.74 -7.72
C THR A 209 16.58 4.56 -6.54
N PRO A 210 17.08 4.45 -5.31
CA PRO A 210 16.26 4.45 -4.09
C PRO A 210 15.58 5.80 -3.86
N SER A 211 14.32 5.79 -3.40
CA SER A 211 13.58 6.97 -2.98
C SER A 211 14.16 7.57 -1.70
N ALA A 212 14.18 8.89 -1.63
CA ALA A 212 14.51 9.62 -0.42
C ALA A 212 13.65 10.87 -0.34
N HIS A 213 12.53 10.78 0.40
CA HIS A 213 11.52 11.82 0.50
C HIS A 213 11.00 12.22 -0.90
N ASP A 214 11.11 13.49 -1.28
CA ASP A 214 10.73 13.97 -2.60
C ASP A 214 11.76 13.65 -3.70
N GLY A 215 12.92 13.09 -3.37
CA GLY A 215 14.04 12.88 -4.28
C GLY A 215 14.41 11.42 -4.55
N TYR A 216 15.55 11.25 -5.22
CA TYR A 216 16.18 9.97 -5.50
C TYR A 216 17.68 10.09 -5.33
N SER A 217 18.28 9.14 -4.62
CA SER A 217 19.69 8.83 -4.85
C SER A 217 19.80 8.09 -6.20
N LYS A 218 20.92 8.28 -6.91
CA LYS A 218 21.13 7.73 -8.25
C LYS A 218 22.53 7.16 -8.35
N GLU A 219 22.64 5.87 -8.62
CA GLU A 219 23.93 5.20 -8.80
C GLU A 219 24.00 4.56 -10.19
N VAL A 220 25.01 4.98 -10.98
CA VAL A 220 25.22 4.55 -12.36
C VAL A 220 26.72 4.26 -12.58
N PRO A 221 27.17 3.00 -12.60
CA PRO A 221 26.47 1.80 -12.13
C PRO A 221 26.32 1.76 -10.60
N PRO A 222 25.52 0.83 -10.04
CA PRO A 222 25.50 0.58 -8.59
C PRO A 222 26.90 0.20 -8.08
N LYS A 223 27.20 0.53 -6.82
CA LYS A 223 28.44 0.09 -6.19
C LYS A 223 28.46 -1.44 -6.07
N ALA A 224 29.59 -2.06 -6.35
CA ALA A 224 29.72 -3.52 -6.37
C ALA A 224 29.40 -4.16 -5.01
N ASP A 225 29.78 -3.52 -3.90
CA ASP A 225 29.47 -4.00 -2.55
C ASP A 225 28.00 -3.78 -2.16
N CYS A 226 27.22 -3.05 -2.95
CA CYS A 226 25.79 -2.84 -2.77
C CYS A 226 24.93 -3.77 -3.65
N VAL A 227 25.55 -4.74 -4.33
CA VAL A 227 24.87 -5.76 -5.15
C VAL A 227 25.33 -7.15 -4.72
N ASP A 228 24.37 -8.05 -4.53
CA ASP A 228 24.59 -9.47 -4.24
C ASP A 228 23.99 -10.30 -5.38
N GLY A 229 24.85 -10.80 -6.26
CA GLY A 229 24.44 -11.45 -7.52
C GLY A 229 23.63 -10.49 -8.39
N THR A 230 22.32 -10.70 -8.46
CA THR A 230 21.35 -9.85 -9.19
C THR A 230 20.45 -9.02 -8.28
N SER A 231 20.67 -9.05 -6.97
CA SER A 231 19.88 -8.32 -6.00
C SER A 231 20.62 -7.07 -5.53
N VAL A 232 20.04 -5.89 -5.76
CA VAL A 232 20.54 -4.67 -5.10
C VAL A 232 20.20 -4.72 -3.61
N LYS A 233 21.08 -4.16 -2.78
CA LYS A 233 20.90 -4.07 -1.33
C LYS A 233 20.47 -2.66 -0.95
N VAL A 234 19.31 -2.55 -0.34
CA VAL A 234 18.65 -1.27 0.00
C VAL A 234 18.49 -1.17 1.51
N ASN A 235 18.83 -0.03 2.08
CA ASN A 235 18.62 0.28 3.49
C ASN A 235 17.38 1.17 3.64
N TYR A 236 16.55 0.90 4.63
CA TYR A 236 15.51 1.78 5.13
C TYR A 236 15.93 2.32 6.51
N GLU A 237 16.07 3.63 6.61
CA GLU A 237 16.58 4.30 7.81
C GLU A 237 16.03 5.72 7.94
N SER A 238 15.79 6.12 9.18
CA SER A 238 15.64 7.51 9.61
C SER A 238 16.90 7.94 10.38
N GLN A 239 17.49 9.06 9.99
CA GLN A 239 18.51 9.74 10.78
C GLN A 239 17.91 11.01 11.38
N TRP A 240 17.79 11.04 12.70
CA TRP A 240 17.15 12.14 13.41
C TRP A 240 17.76 13.50 13.00
N PRO A 241 16.95 14.54 12.68
CA PRO A 241 15.50 14.62 12.87
C PRO A 241 14.66 14.24 11.63
N VAL A 242 15.29 13.66 10.60
CA VAL A 242 14.66 13.39 9.31
C VAL A 242 13.87 12.08 9.37
N ASN A 243 12.73 12.07 8.70
CA ASN A 243 11.91 10.89 8.43
C ASN A 243 12.68 9.78 7.70
N HIS A 244 12.08 8.61 7.54
CA HIS A 244 12.75 7.52 6.85
C HIS A 244 12.93 7.80 5.35
N ALA A 245 13.92 7.15 4.77
CA ALA A 245 14.23 7.13 3.34
C ALA A 245 14.92 5.82 2.98
N LEU A 246 15.02 5.54 1.68
CA LEU A 246 15.85 4.47 1.17
C LEU A 246 17.23 4.98 0.72
N GLY A 247 18.20 4.08 0.78
CA GLY A 247 19.53 4.27 0.19
C GLY A 247 20.19 2.94 -0.16
N SER A 248 21.18 2.95 -1.06
CA SER A 248 22.03 1.78 -1.29
C SER A 248 22.85 1.45 -0.04
N THR A 249 23.12 0.17 0.21
CA THR A 249 23.89 -0.28 1.37
C THR A 249 24.74 -1.50 1.07
N SER A 250 25.86 -1.65 1.79
CA SER A 250 26.66 -2.87 1.74
C SER A 250 26.13 -3.97 2.67
N LYS A 251 25.18 -3.66 3.57
CA LYS A 251 24.56 -4.62 4.49
C LYS A 251 23.55 -5.50 3.77
N GLY A 252 23.58 -6.81 4.05
CA GLY A 252 22.54 -7.73 3.61
C GLY A 252 21.19 -7.41 4.26
N GLY A 253 20.11 -7.80 3.58
CA GLY A 253 18.74 -7.59 4.03
C GLY A 253 17.84 -8.76 3.67
N ASP A 254 16.57 -8.64 4.05
CA ASP A 254 15.58 -9.70 3.82
C ASP A 254 14.95 -9.56 2.43
N PHE A 255 14.52 -10.69 1.88
CA PHE A 255 13.57 -10.73 0.77
C PHE A 255 12.14 -10.80 1.30
N GLN A 256 11.20 -10.19 0.57
CA GLN A 256 9.77 -10.29 0.83
C GLN A 256 9.10 -10.97 -0.37
N ASP A 257 7.91 -11.51 -0.16
CA ASP A 257 7.09 -12.03 -1.25
C ASP A 257 6.73 -10.88 -2.20
N LEU A 258 7.02 -11.09 -3.49
CA LEU A 258 6.78 -10.12 -4.54
C LEU A 258 5.41 -10.33 -5.16
N ILE A 259 4.64 -9.26 -5.28
CA ILE A 259 3.45 -9.24 -6.12
C ILE A 259 3.56 -8.11 -7.14
N MET A 260 3.50 -8.47 -8.44
CA MET A 260 3.55 -7.48 -9.51
C MET A 260 2.19 -6.80 -9.68
N TRP A 261 2.18 -5.54 -10.15
CA TRP A 261 0.96 -4.75 -10.37
C TRP A 261 -0.08 -5.49 -11.21
N ASP A 262 0.35 -6.15 -12.27
CA ASP A 262 -0.54 -6.89 -13.17
C ASP A 262 -1.05 -8.20 -12.56
N GLN A 263 -0.37 -8.71 -11.53
CA GLN A 263 -0.77 -9.91 -10.76
C GLN A 263 -1.71 -9.59 -9.59
N LEU A 264 -1.85 -8.32 -9.18
CA LEU A 264 -2.83 -7.91 -8.18
C LEU A 264 -4.27 -8.18 -8.67
N SER A 265 -5.18 -8.43 -7.74
CA SER A 265 -6.61 -8.44 -8.07
C SER A 265 -7.08 -7.07 -8.54
N GLU A 266 -8.18 -7.03 -9.29
CA GLU A 266 -8.79 -5.75 -9.70
C GLU A 266 -9.17 -4.89 -8.49
N ASN A 267 -9.66 -5.51 -7.41
CA ASN A 267 -10.01 -4.82 -6.17
C ASN A 267 -8.78 -4.19 -5.51
N ALA A 268 -7.66 -4.92 -5.46
CA ALA A 268 -6.41 -4.42 -4.91
C ALA A 268 -5.84 -3.26 -5.74
N ARG A 269 -5.84 -3.36 -7.08
CA ARG A 269 -5.44 -2.24 -7.95
C ARG A 269 -6.34 -1.02 -7.76
N ARG A 270 -7.66 -1.20 -7.66
CA ARG A 270 -8.61 -0.12 -7.39
C ARG A 270 -8.33 0.56 -6.04
N ALA A 271 -8.05 -0.20 -4.99
CA ALA A 271 -7.68 0.34 -3.69
C ALA A 271 -6.34 1.11 -3.74
N MET A 272 -5.31 0.55 -4.38
CA MET A 272 -4.00 1.21 -4.55
C MET A 272 -4.08 2.51 -5.37
N ASN A 273 -5.05 2.63 -6.26
CA ASN A 273 -5.32 3.85 -7.02
C ASN A 273 -6.18 4.88 -6.24
N GLY A 274 -7.09 4.42 -5.36
CA GLY A 274 -8.13 5.27 -4.78
C GLY A 274 -7.99 5.61 -3.30
N VAL A 275 -7.24 4.82 -2.52
CA VAL A 275 -7.08 5.03 -1.08
C VAL A 275 -6.14 6.20 -0.80
N GLY A 276 -6.55 7.08 0.11
CA GLY A 276 -5.71 8.17 0.61
C GLY A 276 -4.80 7.68 1.73
N TRP A 277 -3.49 7.75 1.52
CA TRP A 277 -2.45 7.32 2.49
C TRP A 277 -1.92 8.46 3.37
N GLY A 278 -2.73 9.52 3.55
CA GLY A 278 -2.34 10.69 4.32
C GLY A 278 -1.18 11.45 3.68
N LYS A 279 0.00 11.41 4.31
CA LYS A 279 1.22 12.05 3.79
C LYS A 279 2.03 11.14 2.85
N ALA A 280 1.79 9.83 2.90
CA ALA A 280 2.43 8.88 1.99
C ALA A 280 1.66 8.80 0.67
N ASN A 281 2.30 8.29 -0.39
CA ASN A 281 1.67 8.11 -1.70
C ASN A 281 2.14 6.79 -2.33
N THR A 282 1.22 5.97 -2.85
CA THR A 282 1.56 4.74 -3.57
C THR A 282 2.33 5.06 -4.85
N PRO A 283 3.62 4.69 -4.98
CA PRO A 283 4.48 5.21 -6.04
C PRO A 283 4.31 4.50 -7.39
N PHE A 284 3.74 3.29 -7.37
CA PHE A 284 3.56 2.42 -8.53
C PHE A 284 2.10 2.34 -9.02
N ASN A 285 1.20 3.15 -8.46
CA ASN A 285 -0.18 3.23 -8.94
C ASN A 285 -0.25 3.92 -10.32
N ASP A 286 -1.41 3.92 -10.97
CA ASP A 286 -1.53 4.38 -12.37
C ASP A 286 -1.17 5.86 -12.56
N GLY A 287 -1.49 6.70 -11.58
CA GLY A 287 -1.19 8.13 -11.64
C GLY A 287 0.27 8.48 -11.38
N ASN A 288 0.95 7.70 -10.54
CA ASN A 288 2.29 8.04 -10.04
C ASN A 288 3.43 7.31 -10.76
N PHE A 289 3.17 6.13 -11.32
CA PHE A 289 4.23 5.23 -11.79
C PHE A 289 5.13 5.90 -12.85
N LYS A 290 4.58 6.38 -13.96
CA LYS A 290 5.37 7.00 -15.04
C LYS A 290 6.08 8.30 -14.59
N PRO A 291 5.40 9.28 -13.95
CA PRO A 291 6.08 10.47 -13.44
C PRO A 291 7.22 10.19 -12.47
N LYS A 292 7.07 9.17 -11.60
CA LYS A 292 8.12 8.75 -10.66
C LYS A 292 9.33 8.17 -11.39
N LEU A 293 9.11 7.34 -12.43
CA LEU A 293 10.21 6.83 -13.26
C LEU A 293 10.97 7.94 -13.98
N GLU A 294 10.26 8.92 -14.55
CA GLU A 294 10.88 10.07 -15.22
C GLU A 294 11.72 10.90 -14.25
N LYS A 295 11.21 11.20 -13.06
CA LYS A 295 11.95 11.93 -12.01
C LYS A 295 13.17 11.15 -11.51
N ALA A 296 13.07 9.83 -11.50
CA ALA A 296 14.14 8.95 -11.06
C ALA A 296 15.18 8.65 -12.15
N TRP A 297 14.92 8.99 -13.43
CA TRP A 297 15.81 8.68 -14.55
C TRP A 297 17.27 9.04 -14.24
N PRO A 298 18.21 8.07 -14.22
CA PRO A 298 19.54 8.30 -13.68
C PRO A 298 20.61 8.61 -14.75
N PHE A 299 20.28 8.43 -16.03
CA PHE A 299 21.22 8.58 -17.13
C PHE A 299 21.19 10.01 -17.69
N LYS A 300 22.36 10.57 -17.99
CA LYS A 300 22.52 11.89 -18.61
C LYS A 300 22.68 11.78 -20.11
#